data_AF-A0A1B7JBL7-F1
#
_entry.id   AF-A0A1B7JBL7-F1
#
_cell.length_a   1.000
_cell.length_b   1.000
_cell.length_c   1.000
_cell.angle_alpha   90.00
_cell.angle_beta   90.00
_cell.angle_gamma   90.00
#
_symmetry.space_group_name_H-M   'P 1'
#
loop_
_entity.id
_entity.type
_entity.pdbx_description
1 polymer ?
#
loop_
_entity_poly.entity_id
_entity_poly.type
_entity_poly.pdbx_seq_one_letter_code
_entity_poly.pdbx_strand_id
1 'polypeptide(L)'
;MYIHAQKNMDTEVLNNRTTDVKVNHTETIGNNQSITVGLGQTVAVGKENAGGHDQKITVMHDQSMSVGNDQTLEVTNNRTKTVGNDQDSKVTGNDTEEVEKSQTITIGEALSVTVTDSIEFVCGKSTLRMDKDGYITINGHELSLGTTGEQYYKADGDINLQAKTILEN
;
A
#
# COMPACT_ATOMS: atom_id res chain seq x y z
N MET A 1 -38.99 -15.39 30.38
CA MET A 1 -40.19 -15.30 29.52
C MET A 1 -39.85 -16.01 28.23
N TYR A 2 -40.73 -16.88 27.73
CA TYR A 2 -40.56 -17.55 26.44
C TYR A 2 -41.68 -17.05 25.52
N ILE A 3 -41.31 -16.48 24.37
CA ILE A 3 -42.25 -16.02 23.35
C ILE A 3 -41.97 -16.84 22.09
N HIS A 4 -43.02 -17.42 21.53
CA HIS A 4 -42.94 -18.20 20.30
C HIS A 4 -44.00 -17.70 19.31
N ALA A 5 -43.59 -17.43 18.07
CA ALA A 5 -44.46 -17.11 16.96
C ALA A 5 -44.22 -18.12 15.82
N GLN A 6 -45.30 -18.60 15.19
CA GLN A 6 -45.23 -19.57 14.08
C GLN A 6 -45.23 -18.91 12.68
N LYS A 7 -45.57 -17.62 12.62
CA LYS A 7 -45.60 -16.83 11.39
C LYS A 7 -44.79 -15.54 11.60
N ASN A 8 -45.47 -14.42 11.78
CA ASN A 8 -44.85 -13.10 11.89
C ASN A 8 -44.81 -12.66 13.35
N MET A 9 -43.82 -11.83 13.68
CA MET A 9 -43.74 -11.08 14.91
C MET A 9 -43.35 -9.64 14.55
N ASP A 10 -44.26 -8.71 14.73
CA ASP A 10 -44.02 -7.29 14.51
C ASP A 10 -43.82 -6.61 15.87
N THR A 11 -42.80 -5.75 15.98
CA THR A 11 -42.55 -4.95 17.18
C THR A 11 -42.42 -3.48 16.77
N GLU A 12 -43.39 -2.67 17.17
CA GLU A 12 -43.38 -1.22 16.93
C GLU A 12 -43.09 -0.48 18.24
N VAL A 13 -42.12 0.42 18.21
CA VAL A 13 -41.80 1.32 19.33
C VAL A 13 -41.74 2.74 18.76
N LEU A 14 -42.68 3.60 19.16
CA LEU A 14 -42.82 4.97 18.63
C LEU A 14 -41.87 5.99 19.27
N ASN A 15 -41.07 5.55 20.24
CA ASN A 15 -40.08 6.36 20.94
C ASN A 15 -38.82 5.52 21.15
N ASN A 16 -38.23 5.54 22.35
CA ASN A 16 -36.99 4.85 22.64
C ASN A 16 -37.21 3.38 23.00
N ARG A 17 -36.38 2.49 22.45
CA ARG A 17 -36.23 1.10 22.89
C ARG A 17 -34.84 0.92 23.49
N THR A 18 -34.78 0.41 24.71
CA THR A 18 -33.53 -0.02 25.35
C THR A 18 -33.58 -1.52 25.58
N THR A 19 -32.52 -2.23 25.16
CA THR A 19 -32.34 -3.65 25.43
C THR A 19 -31.06 -3.80 26.25
N ASP A 20 -31.17 -4.35 27.46
CA ASP A 20 -30.04 -4.66 28.33
C ASP A 20 -29.93 -6.18 28.50
N VAL A 21 -28.80 -6.76 28.10
CA VAL A 21 -28.50 -8.19 28.25
C VAL A 21 -27.23 -8.33 29.07
N LYS A 22 -27.37 -8.75 30.33
CA LYS A 22 -26.27 -8.74 31.31
C LYS A 22 -25.21 -9.83 31.12
N VAL A 23 -25.51 -10.86 30.35
CA VAL A 23 -24.64 -12.03 30.19
C VAL A 23 -24.41 -12.30 28.71
N ASN A 24 -25.26 -13.10 28.07
CA ASN A 24 -25.07 -13.52 26.68
C ASN A 24 -26.31 -13.22 25.85
N HIS A 25 -26.08 -12.73 24.63
CA HIS A 25 -27.08 -12.63 23.57
C HIS A 25 -26.64 -13.53 22.41
N THR A 26 -27.57 -14.33 21.87
CA THR A 26 -27.35 -15.15 20.68
C THR A 26 -28.55 -14.98 19.79
N GLU A 27 -28.30 -14.58 18.55
CA GLU A 27 -29.31 -14.44 17.50
C GLU A 27 -28.89 -15.33 16.32
N THR A 28 -29.84 -16.04 15.73
CA THR A 28 -29.60 -16.88 14.55
C THR A 28 -30.62 -16.51 13.51
N ILE A 29 -30.14 -16.00 12.38
CA ILE A 29 -30.95 -15.67 11.22
C ILE A 29 -30.78 -16.77 10.19
N GLY A 30 -31.87 -17.48 9.87
CA GLY A 30 -31.82 -18.62 8.95
C GLY A 30 -31.71 -18.24 7.47
N ASN A 31 -31.95 -16.98 7.11
CA ASN A 31 -31.93 -16.49 5.74
C ASN A 31 -31.22 -15.12 5.69
N ASN A 32 -31.93 -14.02 5.47
CA ASN A 32 -31.33 -12.68 5.35
C ASN A 32 -31.71 -11.76 6.52
N GLN A 33 -30.80 -10.85 6.88
CA GLN A 33 -31.04 -9.75 7.82
C GLN A 33 -30.86 -8.42 7.10
N SER A 34 -31.77 -7.46 7.34
CA SER A 34 -31.66 -6.08 6.85
C SER A 34 -31.82 -5.12 8.01
N ILE A 35 -30.89 -4.19 8.15
CA ILE A 35 -30.90 -3.13 9.17
C ILE A 35 -30.77 -1.80 8.45
N THR A 36 -31.73 -0.89 8.67
CA THR A 36 -31.67 0.48 8.17
C THR A 36 -31.50 1.43 9.35
N VAL A 37 -30.43 2.22 9.32
CA VAL A 37 -30.17 3.26 10.32
C VAL A 37 -30.26 4.63 9.65
N GLY A 38 -31.19 5.46 10.10
CA GLY A 38 -31.50 6.74 9.43
C GLY A 38 -30.54 7.89 9.71
N LEU A 39 -29.78 7.84 10.80
CA LEU A 39 -28.86 8.92 11.21
C LEU A 39 -27.42 8.41 11.37
N GLY A 40 -27.15 7.61 12.42
CA GLY A 40 -25.82 7.11 12.70
C GLY A 40 -25.83 5.84 13.56
N GLN A 41 -24.80 5.01 13.38
CA GLN A 41 -24.60 3.76 14.10
C GLN A 41 -23.25 3.79 14.81
N THR A 42 -23.24 3.46 16.10
CA THR A 42 -22.00 3.21 16.86
C THR A 42 -21.97 1.75 17.28
N VAL A 43 -20.91 1.04 16.94
CA VAL A 43 -20.69 -0.36 17.30
C VAL A 43 -19.37 -0.46 18.06
N ALA A 44 -19.42 -0.94 19.29
CA ALA A 44 -18.24 -1.26 20.09
C ALA A 44 -18.15 -2.78 20.23
N VAL A 45 -17.06 -3.37 19.75
CA VAL A 45 -16.79 -4.82 19.83
C VAL A 45 -15.57 -5.03 20.72
N GLY A 46 -15.70 -5.93 21.71
CA GLY A 46 -14.64 -6.13 22.70
C GLY A 46 -13.47 -7.02 22.23
N LYS A 47 -13.74 -8.09 21.46
CA LYS A 47 -12.71 -9.09 21.11
C LYS A 47 -12.57 -9.34 19.60
N GLU A 48 -13.66 -9.65 18.90
CA GLU A 48 -13.60 -10.12 17.52
C GLU A 48 -14.87 -9.75 16.75
N ASN A 49 -14.70 -9.35 15.50
CA ASN A 49 -15.77 -9.21 14.52
C ASN A 49 -15.35 -9.97 13.26
N ALA A 50 -15.96 -11.12 13.00
CA ALA A 50 -15.63 -11.99 11.87
C ALA A 50 -16.78 -11.97 10.85
N GLY A 51 -16.44 -11.88 9.56
CA GLY A 51 -17.36 -12.06 8.45
C GLY A 51 -16.93 -13.24 7.58
N GLY A 52 -17.88 -13.90 6.94
CA GLY A 52 -17.63 -14.86 5.87
C GLY A 52 -18.46 -14.46 4.66
N HIS A 53 -17.94 -14.69 3.44
CA HIS A 53 -18.49 -14.26 2.14
C HIS A 53 -18.11 -12.83 1.69
N ASP A 54 -18.77 -12.35 0.64
CA ASP A 54 -18.51 -11.07 -0.01
C ASP A 54 -18.92 -9.90 0.88
N GLN A 55 -18.06 -8.88 0.95
CA GLN A 55 -18.34 -7.64 1.67
C GLN A 55 -18.15 -6.44 0.74
N LYS A 56 -19.18 -5.60 0.64
CA LYS A 56 -19.10 -4.30 -0.03
C LYS A 56 -19.33 -3.19 0.98
N ILE A 57 -18.35 -2.31 1.12
CA ILE A 57 -18.44 -1.12 1.97
C ILE A 57 -18.49 0.10 1.05
N THR A 58 -19.49 0.96 1.22
CA THR A 58 -19.58 2.25 0.55
C THR A 58 -19.63 3.34 1.61
N VAL A 59 -18.70 4.29 1.54
CA VAL A 59 -18.69 5.50 2.36
C VAL A 59 -18.93 6.68 1.43
N MET A 60 -19.97 7.48 1.70
CA MET A 60 -20.38 8.58 0.79
C MET A 60 -19.60 9.88 1.02
N HIS A 61 -19.00 10.02 2.21
CA HIS A 61 -18.19 11.18 2.61
C HIS A 61 -16.82 10.66 3.03
N ASP A 62 -16.42 10.90 4.28
CA ASP A 62 -15.07 10.61 4.76
C ASP A 62 -14.99 9.29 5.54
N GLN A 63 -13.86 8.60 5.41
CA GLN A 63 -13.49 7.47 6.24
C GLN A 63 -12.17 7.78 6.95
N SER A 64 -12.15 7.66 8.28
CA SER A 64 -10.94 7.72 9.09
C SER A 64 -10.73 6.40 9.80
N MET A 65 -9.48 5.95 9.87
CA MET A 65 -9.09 4.71 10.54
C MET A 65 -7.85 4.97 11.39
N SER A 66 -7.88 4.53 12.65
CA SER A 66 -6.75 4.58 13.57
C SER A 66 -6.55 3.19 14.15
N VAL A 67 -5.34 2.67 14.05
CA VAL A 67 -4.93 1.38 14.61
C VAL A 67 -3.89 1.68 15.68
N GLY A 68 -4.16 1.26 16.93
CA GLY A 68 -3.31 1.59 18.08
C GLY A 68 -2.02 0.79 18.18
N ASN A 69 -1.97 -0.38 17.54
CA ASN A 69 -0.80 -1.26 17.47
C ASN A 69 -0.55 -1.62 15.99
N ASP A 70 -0.51 -2.92 15.67
CA ASP A 70 -0.16 -3.40 14.33
C ASP A 70 -1.39 -3.59 13.43
N GLN A 71 -1.19 -3.37 12.13
CA GLN A 71 -2.14 -3.71 11.08
C GLN A 71 -1.50 -4.71 10.11
N THR A 72 -2.12 -5.88 9.96
CA THR A 72 -1.75 -6.88 8.93
C THR A 72 -2.86 -6.95 7.89
N LEU A 73 -2.49 -6.95 6.61
CA LEU A 73 -3.40 -7.14 5.48
C LEU A 73 -2.92 -8.33 4.65
N GLU A 74 -3.73 -9.38 4.62
CA GLU A 74 -3.52 -10.53 3.74
C GLU A 74 -4.56 -10.52 2.62
N VAL A 75 -4.09 -10.54 1.37
CA VAL A 75 -4.94 -10.68 0.18
C VAL A 75 -4.44 -11.88 -0.60
N THR A 76 -5.21 -12.96 -0.62
CA THR A 76 -4.81 -14.25 -1.21
C THR A 76 -4.89 -14.30 -2.73
N ASN A 77 -5.54 -13.30 -3.34
CA ASN A 77 -5.67 -13.17 -4.79
C ASN A 77 -5.25 -11.74 -5.19
N ASN A 78 -6.05 -11.02 -5.97
CA ASN A 78 -5.67 -9.72 -6.50
C ASN A 78 -6.11 -8.56 -5.61
N ARG A 79 -5.25 -7.54 -5.47
CA ARG A 79 -5.58 -6.23 -4.91
C ARG A 79 -5.48 -5.17 -6.01
N THR A 80 -6.59 -4.48 -6.29
CA THR A 80 -6.62 -3.31 -7.17
C THR A 80 -6.86 -2.05 -6.33
N LYS A 81 -6.05 -1.00 -6.56
CA LYS A 81 -6.18 0.29 -5.88
C LYS A 81 -6.27 1.41 -6.93
N THR A 82 -7.30 2.25 -6.80
CA THR A 82 -7.46 3.47 -7.59
C THR A 82 -7.59 4.64 -6.63
N VAL A 83 -6.79 5.68 -6.84
CA VAL A 83 -6.89 6.96 -6.12
C VAL A 83 -7.18 8.03 -7.16
N GLY A 84 -8.26 8.79 -6.96
CA GLY A 84 -8.75 9.74 -7.97
C GLY A 84 -8.01 11.09 -7.99
N ASN A 85 -7.32 11.41 -6.90
CA ASN A 85 -6.51 12.62 -6.74
C ASN A 85 -5.16 12.21 -6.13
N ASP A 86 -4.74 12.83 -5.03
CA ASP A 86 -3.41 12.63 -4.45
C ASP A 86 -3.33 11.43 -3.48
N GLN A 87 -2.14 10.82 -3.40
CA GLN A 87 -1.80 9.80 -2.42
C GLN A 87 -0.51 10.20 -1.68
N ASP A 88 -0.66 10.59 -0.42
CA ASP A 88 0.48 10.82 0.47
C ASP A 88 0.79 9.58 1.32
N SER A 89 2.06 9.20 1.40
CA SER A 89 2.54 8.12 2.26
C SER A 89 3.73 8.61 3.08
N LYS A 90 3.68 8.37 4.39
CA LYS A 90 4.78 8.67 5.31
C LYS A 90 5.06 7.44 6.16
N VAL A 91 6.23 6.84 5.94
CA VAL A 91 6.75 5.74 6.74
C VAL A 91 7.89 6.28 7.59
N THR A 92 7.77 6.19 8.92
CA THR A 92 8.80 6.69 9.85
C THR A 92 9.90 5.67 10.11
N GLY A 93 9.57 4.38 9.96
CA GLY A 93 10.52 3.27 10.00
C GLY A 93 11.04 2.91 8.61
N ASN A 94 11.31 1.63 8.41
CA ASN A 94 11.72 1.11 7.11
C ASN A 94 10.50 0.79 6.24
N ASP A 95 10.63 1.04 4.94
CA ASP A 95 9.71 0.54 3.92
C ASP A 95 10.43 -0.56 3.12
N THR A 96 9.84 -1.73 2.98
CA THR A 96 10.45 -2.88 2.31
C THR A 96 9.40 -3.57 1.45
N GLU A 97 9.70 -3.71 0.15
CA GLU A 97 8.83 -4.30 -0.85
C GLU A 97 9.56 -5.47 -1.52
N GLU A 98 8.93 -6.66 -1.52
CA GLU A 98 9.40 -7.82 -2.26
C GLU A 98 8.42 -8.13 -3.40
N VAL A 99 8.94 -8.13 -4.63
CA VAL A 99 8.16 -8.44 -5.84
C VAL A 99 8.77 -9.65 -6.52
N GLU A 100 8.14 -10.81 -6.39
CA GLU A 100 8.67 -12.08 -6.93
C GLU A 100 8.73 -12.14 -8.46
N LYS A 101 7.97 -11.27 -9.16
CA LYS A 101 7.91 -11.21 -10.62
C LYS A 101 8.45 -9.89 -11.15
N SER A 102 7.58 -8.98 -11.55
CA SER A 102 7.95 -7.73 -12.21
C SER A 102 7.23 -6.56 -11.58
N GLN A 103 7.97 -5.48 -11.35
CA GLN A 103 7.42 -4.17 -11.00
C GLN A 103 7.47 -3.27 -12.25
N THR A 104 6.41 -2.53 -12.51
CA THR A 104 6.35 -1.54 -13.60
C THR A 104 5.80 -0.24 -13.04
N ILE A 105 6.53 0.85 -13.25
CA ILE A 105 6.19 2.18 -12.75
C ILE A 105 6.12 3.11 -13.95
N THR A 106 4.96 3.73 -14.16
CA THR A 106 4.75 4.75 -15.20
C THR A 106 4.45 6.07 -14.51
N ILE A 107 5.26 7.09 -14.79
CA ILE A 107 5.12 8.43 -14.22
C ILE A 107 4.86 9.39 -15.37
N GLY A 108 3.74 10.12 -15.31
CA GLY A 108 3.30 11.00 -16.39
C GLY A 108 4.11 12.29 -16.53
N GLU A 109 4.73 12.74 -15.43
CA GLU A 109 5.53 13.98 -15.39
C GLU A 109 6.96 13.70 -14.93
N ALA A 110 7.28 13.91 -13.66
CA ALA A 110 8.65 13.80 -13.14
C ALA A 110 8.77 12.79 -11.99
N LEU A 111 9.87 12.04 -12.00
CA LEU A 111 10.33 11.26 -10.84
C LEU A 111 11.43 12.06 -10.14
N SER A 112 11.18 12.44 -8.87
CA SER A 112 12.19 13.02 -7.99
C SER A 112 12.51 12.03 -6.88
N VAL A 113 13.79 11.69 -6.73
CA VAL A 113 14.28 10.80 -5.68
C VAL A 113 15.37 11.54 -4.92
N THR A 114 15.17 11.74 -3.62
CA THR A 114 16.16 12.35 -2.73
C THR A 114 16.59 11.31 -1.71
N VAL A 115 17.88 10.96 -1.72
CA VAL A 115 18.48 9.99 -0.79
C VAL A 115 19.65 10.66 -0.09
N THR A 116 19.76 10.47 1.22
CA THR A 116 20.76 11.17 2.05
C THR A 116 22.09 10.43 2.18
N ASP A 117 22.12 9.11 1.96
CA ASP A 117 23.33 8.30 2.11
C ASP A 117 23.77 7.68 0.78
N SER A 118 23.01 6.72 0.23
CA SER A 118 23.35 6.13 -1.07
C SER A 118 22.13 5.60 -1.81
N ILE A 119 22.18 5.69 -3.14
CA ILE A 119 21.25 5.04 -4.05
C ILE A 119 22.02 4.04 -4.90
N GLU A 120 21.50 2.81 -5.00
CA GLU A 120 22.16 1.70 -5.69
C GLU A 120 21.14 0.88 -6.50
N PHE A 121 21.50 0.58 -7.75
CA PHE A 121 20.79 -0.36 -8.62
C PHE A 121 21.71 -1.54 -8.91
N VAL A 122 21.30 -2.74 -8.48
CA VAL A 122 22.07 -3.97 -8.65
C VAL A 122 21.35 -4.92 -9.60
N CYS A 123 22.07 -5.41 -10.60
CA CYS A 123 21.61 -6.47 -11.50
C CYS A 123 22.70 -7.54 -11.62
N GLY A 124 22.58 -8.61 -10.85
CA GLY A 124 23.62 -9.63 -10.75
C GLY A 124 24.96 -9.04 -10.28
N LYS A 125 25.96 -8.99 -11.17
CA LYS A 125 27.29 -8.41 -10.90
C LYS A 125 27.43 -6.95 -11.33
N SER A 126 26.42 -6.37 -11.97
CA SER A 126 26.43 -5.00 -12.44
C SER A 126 25.82 -4.07 -11.38
N THR A 127 26.40 -2.89 -11.23
CA THR A 127 25.99 -1.90 -10.23
C THR A 127 26.01 -0.50 -10.83
N LEU A 128 24.95 0.27 -10.60
CA LEU A 128 24.93 1.73 -10.72
C LEU A 128 24.69 2.31 -9.33
N ARG A 129 25.63 3.09 -8.80
CA ARG A 129 25.57 3.63 -7.44
C ARG A 129 25.95 5.10 -7.39
N MET A 130 25.27 5.86 -6.54
CA MET A 130 25.65 7.20 -6.12
C MET A 130 25.65 7.27 -4.59
N ASP A 131 26.54 8.08 -3.99
CA ASP A 131 26.59 8.26 -2.54
C ASP A 131 26.69 9.71 -2.07
N LYS A 132 26.58 9.90 -0.76
CA LYS A 132 26.57 11.20 -0.07
C LYS A 132 27.83 12.03 -0.26
N ASP A 133 28.94 11.39 -0.63
CA ASP A 133 30.22 12.07 -0.88
C ASP A 133 30.35 12.48 -2.36
N GLY A 134 29.33 12.17 -3.18
CA GLY A 134 29.24 12.56 -4.58
C GLY A 134 29.87 11.55 -5.54
N TYR A 135 30.29 10.37 -5.07
CA TYR A 135 30.84 9.36 -5.96
C TYR A 135 29.73 8.73 -6.79
N ILE A 136 29.92 8.74 -8.11
CA ILE A 136 29.08 8.00 -9.06
C ILE A 136 29.90 6.82 -9.57
N THR A 137 29.37 5.61 -9.41
CA THR A 137 30.04 4.36 -9.78
C THR A 137 29.17 3.56 -10.75
N ILE A 138 29.76 3.13 -11.87
CA ILE A 138 29.13 2.25 -12.85
C ILE A 138 30.07 1.05 -13.04
N ASN A 139 29.66 -0.11 -12.53
CA ASN A 139 30.42 -1.36 -12.64
C ASN A 139 29.63 -2.38 -13.46
N GLY A 140 30.33 -3.10 -14.33
CA GLY A 140 29.78 -4.19 -15.13
C GLY A 140 30.89 -5.01 -15.77
N HIS A 141 30.52 -6.14 -16.40
CA HIS A 141 31.46 -6.92 -17.21
C HIS A 141 31.88 -6.17 -18.48
N GLU A 142 30.94 -5.46 -19.10
CA GLU A 142 31.13 -4.66 -20.29
C GLU A 142 30.28 -3.38 -20.16
N LEU A 143 30.86 -2.24 -20.52
CA LEU A 143 30.15 -0.98 -20.66
C LEU A 143 30.27 -0.54 -22.12
N SER A 144 29.14 -0.54 -22.84
CA SER A 144 29.07 -0.09 -24.23
C SER A 144 28.35 1.26 -24.30
N LEU A 145 29.02 2.25 -24.90
CA LEU A 145 28.51 3.61 -25.08
C LEU A 145 28.44 3.92 -26.58
N GLY A 146 27.26 3.80 -27.17
CA GLY A 146 27.00 4.15 -28.57
C GLY A 146 26.26 5.48 -28.67
N THR A 147 26.91 6.50 -29.25
CA THR A 147 26.31 7.83 -29.40
C THR A 147 26.46 8.35 -30.83
N THR A 148 25.48 9.15 -31.27
CA THR A 148 25.48 9.78 -32.60
C THR A 148 25.93 11.25 -32.58
N GLY A 149 25.97 11.85 -31.39
CA GLY A 149 26.47 13.22 -31.17
C GLY A 149 27.85 13.24 -30.54
N GLU A 150 28.38 14.46 -30.38
CA GLU A 150 29.62 14.70 -29.62
C GLU A 150 29.45 14.30 -28.16
N GLN A 151 30.50 13.70 -27.60
CA GLN A 151 30.57 13.31 -26.20
C GLN A 151 31.52 14.25 -25.47
N TYR A 152 31.05 14.90 -24.41
CA TYR A 152 31.85 15.84 -23.63
C TYR A 152 32.25 15.21 -22.29
N TYR A 153 33.56 15.13 -22.05
CA TYR A 153 34.14 14.74 -20.77
C TYR A 153 34.99 15.89 -20.26
N LYS A 154 34.51 16.58 -19.22
CA LYS A 154 35.21 17.73 -18.61
C LYS A 154 35.58 17.39 -17.18
N ALA A 155 36.85 17.56 -16.86
CA ALA A 155 37.36 17.53 -15.49
C ALA A 155 38.15 18.83 -15.25
N ASP A 156 38.00 19.41 -14.06
CA ASP A 156 38.86 20.53 -13.62
C ASP A 156 40.25 20.03 -13.21
N GLY A 157 40.38 18.73 -12.90
CA GLY A 157 41.62 18.02 -12.68
C GLY A 157 41.90 16.97 -13.77
N ASP A 158 42.59 15.90 -13.40
CA ASP A 158 43.01 14.88 -14.36
C ASP A 158 41.90 13.87 -14.70
N ILE A 159 41.88 13.43 -15.96
CA ILE A 159 41.14 12.24 -16.38
C ILE A 159 42.11 11.05 -16.38
N ASN A 160 41.88 10.09 -15.50
CA ASN A 160 42.67 8.86 -15.44
C ASN A 160 41.98 7.74 -16.23
N LEU A 161 42.50 7.41 -17.41
CA LEU A 161 42.01 6.32 -18.24
C LEU A 161 43.01 5.15 -18.22
N GLN A 162 42.54 3.98 -17.78
CA GLN A 162 43.32 2.76 -17.79
C GLN A 162 42.69 1.75 -18.74
N ALA A 163 43.39 1.47 -19.84
CA ALA A 163 42.97 0.49 -20.84
C ALA A 163 44.20 -0.29 -21.34
N LYS A 164 43.98 -1.54 -21.73
CA LYS A 164 45.03 -2.34 -22.39
C LYS A 164 45.36 -1.77 -23.78
N THR A 165 44.34 -1.31 -24.50
CA THR A 165 44.46 -0.71 -25.83
C THR A 165 43.37 0.36 -25.97
N ILE A 166 43.75 1.52 -26.50
CA ILE A 166 42.82 2.55 -26.96
C ILE A 166 42.98 2.58 -28.48
N LEU A 167 41.89 2.40 -29.20
CA LEU A 167 41.85 2.49 -30.65
C LEU A 167 41.24 3.84 -31.03
N GLU A 168 41.97 4.60 -31.85
CA GLU A 168 41.52 5.84 -32.48
C GLU A 168 41.43 5.61 -34.00
N ASN A 169 40.50 6.29 -34.66
CA ASN A 169 40.34 6.26 -36.11
C ASN A 169 40.76 7.59 -36.72
#